data_AF-A0AAV1KUW0-F1
#
_entry.id   AF-A0AAV1KUW0-F1
#
_cell.length_a   1.000
_cell.length_b   1.000
_cell.length_c   1.000
_cell.angle_alpha   90.00
_cell.angle_beta   90.00
_cell.angle_gamma   90.00
#
_symmetry.space_group_name_H-M   'P 1'
#
loop_
_entity.id
_entity.type
_entity.pdbx_description
1 polymer ?
#
loop_
_entity_poly.entity_id
_entity_poly.type
_entity_poly.pdbx_seq_one_letter_code
_entity_poly.pdbx_strand_id
1 'polypeptide(L)'
;MNFLLAVLILLKTVYFINCSKCRHDCYIDRDDEKVCGFNSRHFIYKIFPNECMMASISKCLKLEFIKKPIAVCLLHKNITGTRRFYKDQSCPAFCPEYYRPVCGVSKIRDYKYRTFINGCYLDMLNCRGDEDSGYIQVDLKFCQNHLMKNIFKEQMVITNQNNFRENY
;
A
#
# COMPACT_ATOMS: atom_id res chain seq x y z
N MET A 1 1.48 11.72 54.73
CA MET A 1 0.97 11.91 53.35
C MET A 1 2.13 12.36 52.47
N ASN A 2 2.63 11.49 51.58
CA ASN A 2 3.83 11.76 50.79
C ASN A 2 3.52 12.73 49.64
N PHE A 3 3.90 14.00 49.81
CA PHE A 3 3.81 15.05 48.78
C PHE A 3 4.41 14.62 47.44
N LEU A 4 5.52 13.84 47.48
CA LEU A 4 6.17 13.29 46.30
C LEU A 4 5.25 12.35 45.50
N LEU A 5 4.44 11.55 46.19
CA LEU A 5 3.50 10.62 45.55
C LEU A 5 2.36 11.38 44.86
N ALA A 6 1.88 12.45 45.49
CA ALA A 6 0.84 13.32 44.92
C ALA A 6 1.34 14.05 43.66
N VAL A 7 2.57 14.55 43.66
CA VAL A 7 3.20 15.19 42.50
C VAL A 7 3.38 14.19 41.34
N LEU A 8 3.80 12.96 41.63
CA LEU A 8 3.93 11.92 40.59
C LEU A 8 2.58 11.50 39.99
N ILE A 9 1.51 11.46 40.80
CA ILE A 9 0.14 11.18 40.32
C ILE A 9 -0.39 12.35 39.47
N LEU A 10 -0.14 13.60 39.87
CA LEU A 10 -0.50 14.78 39.08
C LEU A 10 0.26 14.86 37.76
N LEU A 11 1.57 14.55 37.75
CA LEU A 11 2.36 14.50 36.51
C LEU A 11 1.87 13.39 35.58
N LYS A 12 1.53 12.20 36.10
CA LYS A 12 0.94 11.14 35.29
C LYS A 12 -0.42 11.53 34.72
N THR A 13 -1.30 12.13 35.53
CA THR A 13 -2.64 12.54 35.06
C THR A 13 -2.55 13.65 34.01
N VAL A 14 -1.68 14.65 34.18
CA VAL A 14 -1.42 15.68 33.16
C VAL A 14 -0.87 15.07 31.87
N TYR A 15 0.04 14.08 31.97
CA TYR A 15 0.58 13.39 30.80
C TYR A 15 -0.48 12.57 30.03
N PHE A 16 -1.45 11.99 30.72
CA PHE A 16 -2.56 11.24 30.11
C PHE A 16 -3.60 12.14 29.40
N ILE A 17 -3.68 13.44 29.73
CA ILE A 17 -4.73 14.35 29.21
C ILE A 17 -4.42 14.90 27.81
N ASN A 18 -3.17 14.84 27.34
CA ASN A 18 -2.77 15.39 26.03
C ASN A 18 -2.95 14.42 24.85
N CYS A 19 -3.94 13.53 24.88
CA CYS A 19 -4.39 12.85 23.68
C CYS A 19 -5.30 13.81 22.89
N SER A 20 -4.72 14.58 21.96
CA SER A 20 -5.49 15.43 21.06
C SER A 20 -6.46 14.57 20.25
N LYS A 21 -7.72 14.51 20.68
CA LYS A 21 -8.78 13.80 19.96
C LYS A 21 -8.99 14.52 18.63
N CYS A 22 -8.59 13.87 17.54
CA CYS A 22 -8.90 14.36 16.21
C CYS A 22 -10.41 14.32 16.01
N ARG A 23 -11.01 15.48 15.74
CA ARG A 23 -12.41 15.58 15.30
C ARG A 23 -12.44 15.33 13.80
N HIS A 24 -13.23 14.36 13.36
CA HIS A 24 -13.33 13.98 11.95
C HIS A 24 -14.78 14.11 11.49
N ASP A 25 -15.02 14.93 10.47
CA ASP A 25 -16.31 15.04 9.77
C ASP A 25 -16.27 14.17 8.50
N CYS A 26 -15.91 12.89 8.65
CA CYS A 26 -15.94 11.93 7.55
C CYS A 26 -17.16 11.02 7.72
N TYR A 27 -17.99 10.91 6.69
CA TYR A 27 -18.97 9.83 6.61
C TYR A 27 -18.25 8.49 6.43
N ILE A 28 -18.74 7.44 7.08
CA ILE A 28 -18.22 6.09 6.94
C ILE A 28 -19.39 5.24 6.45
N ASP A 29 -19.39 4.90 5.17
CA ASP A 29 -20.31 3.91 4.63
C ASP A 29 -19.74 2.50 4.80
N ARG A 30 -20.59 1.47 4.86
CA ARG A 30 -20.16 0.06 4.86
C ARG A 30 -19.56 -0.37 3.52
N ASP A 31 -19.91 0.33 2.44
CA ASP A 31 -19.43 0.06 1.08
C ASP A 31 -18.20 0.91 0.70
N ASP A 32 -17.70 1.77 1.60
CA ASP A 32 -16.52 2.58 1.33
C ASP A 32 -15.26 1.72 1.12
N GLU A 33 -14.52 2.02 0.06
CA GLU A 33 -13.26 1.35 -0.24
C GLU A 33 -12.21 1.73 0.82
N LYS A 34 -11.89 0.77 1.70
CA LYS A 34 -10.77 0.89 2.65
C LYS A 34 -9.48 1.21 1.91
N VAL A 35 -8.75 2.19 2.40
CA VAL A 35 -7.46 2.59 1.80
C VAL A 35 -6.30 2.22 2.71
N CYS A 36 -5.16 1.89 2.11
CA CYS A 36 -3.90 1.74 2.82
C CYS A 36 -3.10 3.03 2.68
N GLY A 37 -2.60 3.58 3.78
CA GLY A 37 -1.67 4.70 3.79
C GLY A 37 -0.32 4.26 4.34
N PHE A 38 0.75 4.75 3.74
CA PHE A 38 2.13 4.55 4.17
C PHE A 38 2.74 5.88 4.59
N ASN A 39 3.30 5.94 5.79
CA ASN A 39 4.08 7.07 6.25
C ASN A 39 5.57 6.75 6.08
N SER A 40 6.25 7.50 5.21
CA SER A 40 7.67 7.32 4.91
C SER A 40 8.58 7.67 6.08
N ARG A 41 8.22 8.69 6.86
CA ARG A 41 9.02 9.19 7.99
C ARG A 41 9.14 8.17 9.13
N HIS A 42 8.06 7.44 9.39
CA HIS A 42 7.98 6.47 10.48
C HIS A 42 7.98 5.02 9.99
N PHE A 43 8.01 4.80 8.67
CA PHE A 43 7.89 3.48 8.03
C PHE A 43 6.65 2.70 8.51
N ILE A 44 5.51 3.38 8.65
CA ILE A 44 4.25 2.81 9.17
C ILE A 44 3.24 2.63 8.05
N TYR A 45 2.63 1.45 7.98
CA TYR A 45 1.45 1.17 7.16
C TYR A 45 0.18 1.19 8.01
N LYS A 46 -0.85 1.92 7.57
CA LYS A 46 -2.13 2.04 8.27
C LYS A 46 -3.30 1.91 7.30
N ILE A 47 -4.27 1.08 7.67
CA ILE A 47 -5.56 0.99 6.95
C ILE A 47 -6.48 2.06 7.49
N PHE A 48 -7.12 2.80 6.59
CA PHE A 48 -8.14 3.79 6.90
C PHE A 48 -9.49 3.32 6.34
N PRO A 49 -10.61 3.62 7.02
CA PRO A 49 -11.96 3.32 6.54
C PRO A 49 -12.20 3.81 5.11
N ASN A 50 -11.72 5.00 4.78
CA ASN A 50 -11.78 5.60 3.46
C ASN A 50 -10.70 6.69 3.31
N GLU A 51 -10.65 7.30 2.12
CA GLU A 51 -9.69 8.35 1.80
C GLU A 51 -9.89 9.62 2.62
N CYS A 52 -11.15 9.99 2.94
CA CYS A 52 -11.44 11.11 3.83
C CYS A 52 -10.77 10.93 5.19
N MET A 53 -10.94 9.74 5.79
CA MET A 53 -10.36 9.46 7.10
C MET A 53 -8.83 9.47 7.06
N MET A 54 -8.23 8.97 5.97
CA MET A 54 -6.78 9.08 5.75
C MET A 54 -6.34 10.54 5.73
N ALA A 55 -6.98 11.39 4.92
CA ALA A 55 -6.65 12.81 4.82
C ALA A 55 -6.87 13.57 6.14
N SER A 56 -7.98 13.30 6.81
CA SER A 56 -8.34 13.95 8.07
C SER A 56 -7.35 13.62 9.20
N ILE A 57 -6.96 12.36 9.32
CA ILE A 57 -5.91 11.92 10.26
C ILE A 57 -4.55 12.52 9.89
N SER A 58 -4.19 12.51 8.60
CA SER A 58 -2.93 13.10 8.13
C SER A 58 -2.80 14.56 8.55
N LYS A 59 -3.85 15.35 8.33
CA LYS A 59 -3.90 16.77 8.71
C LYS A 59 -3.86 16.97 10.22
N CYS A 60 -4.66 16.22 10.96
CA CYS A 60 -4.77 16.37 12.42
C CYS A 60 -3.44 16.05 13.12
N LEU A 61 -2.81 14.93 12.74
CA LEU A 61 -1.59 14.45 13.38
C LEU A 61 -0.31 15.02 12.75
N LYS A 62 -0.44 15.85 11.69
CA LYS A 62 0.68 16.30 10.86
C LYS A 62 1.55 15.14 10.37
N LEU A 63 0.89 14.02 10.04
CA LEU A 63 1.50 12.81 9.49
C LEU A 63 1.18 12.73 8.02
N GLU A 64 2.19 12.56 7.17
CA GLU A 64 1.96 12.35 5.75
C GLU A 64 1.75 10.86 5.46
N PHE A 65 0.58 10.49 4.94
CA PHE A 65 0.30 9.15 4.47
C PHE A 65 0.15 9.14 2.95
N ILE A 66 0.99 8.36 2.28
CA ILE A 66 0.93 8.10 0.85
C ILE A 66 -0.02 6.91 0.64
N LYS A 67 -1.08 7.08 -0.16
CA LYS A 67 -2.00 6.00 -0.50
C LYS A 67 -1.21 4.87 -1.20
N LYS A 68 -1.41 3.65 -0.74
CA LYS A 68 -0.83 2.40 -1.25
C LYS A 68 -1.94 1.39 -1.52
N PRO A 69 -1.66 0.34 -2.29
CA PRO A 69 -2.59 -0.79 -2.43
C PRO A 69 -2.92 -1.40 -1.07
N ILE A 70 -4.20 -1.74 -0.84
CA ILE A 70 -4.68 -2.26 0.45
C ILE A 70 -3.91 -3.50 0.92
N ALA A 71 -3.47 -4.35 -0.02
CA ALA A 71 -2.71 -5.56 0.25
C ALA A 71 -1.37 -5.30 0.95
N VAL A 72 -0.73 -4.14 0.72
CA VAL A 72 0.55 -3.80 1.39
C VAL A 72 0.35 -3.65 2.89
N CYS A 73 -0.76 -3.03 3.30
CA CYS A 73 -1.11 -2.92 4.73
C CYS A 73 -1.53 -4.26 5.34
N LEU A 74 -2.19 -5.14 4.58
CA LEU A 74 -2.61 -6.47 5.07
C LEU A 74 -1.39 -7.36 5.37
N LEU A 75 -0.34 -7.27 4.55
CA LEU A 75 0.93 -7.95 4.79
C LEU A 75 1.66 -7.45 6.03
N HIS A 76 1.73 -6.13 6.23
CA HIS A 76 2.38 -5.56 7.41
C HIS A 76 1.60 -5.82 8.72
N LYS A 77 0.34 -6.26 8.62
CA LYS A 77 -0.47 -6.69 9.77
C LYS A 77 -0.40 -8.20 10.04
N ASN A 78 0.50 -8.95 9.39
CA ASN A 78 0.62 -10.41 9.49
C ASN A 78 -0.67 -11.18 9.13
N ILE A 79 -1.55 -10.61 8.30
CA ILE A 79 -2.74 -11.31 7.79
C ILE A 79 -2.72 -11.25 6.26
N THR A 80 -1.91 -12.10 5.66
CA THR A 80 -2.31 -12.86 4.47
C THR A 80 -1.53 -14.17 4.48
N GLY A 81 -2.22 -15.24 4.91
CA GLY A 81 -1.79 -16.60 4.61
C GLY A 81 -1.82 -16.88 3.10
N THR A 82 -1.28 -18.05 2.76
CA THR A 82 -1.42 -18.77 1.49
C THR A 82 -0.54 -18.40 0.30
N ARG A 83 0.72 -17.97 0.52
CA ARG A 83 1.77 -18.23 -0.49
C ARG A 83 3.07 -18.68 0.19
N ARG A 84 3.79 -19.60 -0.47
CA ARG A 84 5.02 -20.21 0.06
C ARG A 84 6.07 -19.12 0.26
N PHE A 85 6.40 -18.86 1.52
CA PHE A 85 7.52 -18.00 1.88
C PHE A 85 8.77 -18.87 1.83
N TYR A 86 9.54 -18.78 0.75
CA TYR A 86 10.79 -19.54 0.54
C TYR A 86 11.93 -18.93 1.38
N LYS A 87 11.72 -18.74 2.69
CA LYS A 87 12.75 -18.17 3.58
C LYS A 87 13.93 -19.11 3.77
N ASP A 88 13.64 -20.42 3.78
CA ASP A 88 14.58 -21.50 4.12
C ASP A 88 14.62 -22.62 3.05
N GLN A 89 14.03 -22.37 1.86
CA GLN A 89 14.02 -23.29 0.73
C GLN A 89 14.66 -22.62 -0.50
N SER A 90 15.39 -23.40 -1.31
CA SER A 90 15.89 -22.93 -2.60
C SER A 90 14.74 -22.46 -3.49
N CYS A 91 14.91 -21.31 -4.12
CA CYS A 91 13.90 -20.74 -5.01
C CYS A 91 13.54 -21.70 -6.14
N PRO A 92 12.28 -21.73 -6.60
CA PRO A 92 11.90 -22.54 -7.76
C PRO A 92 12.86 -22.32 -8.92
N ALA A 93 13.52 -23.37 -9.42
CA ALA A 93 14.38 -23.30 -10.59
C ALA A 93 13.56 -23.17 -11.88
N PHE A 94 12.42 -23.85 -11.88
CA PHE A 94 11.51 -23.98 -13.01
C PHE A 94 10.07 -23.64 -12.57
N CYS A 95 9.33 -23.00 -13.48
CA CYS A 95 7.90 -22.78 -13.33
C CYS A 95 7.15 -23.35 -14.55
N PRO A 96 6.04 -24.07 -14.35
CA PRO A 96 5.24 -24.58 -15.44
C PRO A 96 4.59 -23.44 -16.23
N GLU A 97 4.37 -23.64 -17.53
CA GLU A 97 3.87 -22.62 -18.44
C GLU A 97 2.33 -22.52 -18.50
N TYR A 98 1.61 -23.20 -17.62
CA TYR A 98 0.14 -23.08 -17.60
C TYR A 98 -0.27 -21.63 -17.28
N TYR A 99 -1.26 -21.15 -18.02
CA TYR A 99 -1.79 -19.81 -17.86
C TYR A 99 -2.84 -19.77 -16.76
N ARG A 100 -2.48 -19.20 -15.60
CA ARG A 100 -3.38 -18.95 -14.46
C ARG A 100 -3.00 -17.61 -13.82
N PRO A 101 -3.34 -16.49 -14.46
CA PRO A 101 -2.69 -15.22 -14.21
C PRO A 101 -2.94 -14.70 -12.80
N VAL A 102 -1.94 -14.00 -12.27
CA VAL A 102 -2.01 -13.33 -10.97
C VAL A 102 -1.51 -11.91 -11.11
N CYS A 103 -2.13 -10.96 -10.40
CA CYS A 103 -1.65 -9.59 -10.35
C CYS A 103 -0.72 -9.42 -9.17
N GLY A 104 0.46 -8.84 -9.39
CA GLY A 104 1.40 -8.46 -8.34
C GLY A 104 1.54 -6.94 -8.27
N VAL A 105 1.59 -6.37 -7.07
CA VAL A 105 1.96 -4.96 -6.87
C VAL A 105 3.33 -4.86 -6.21
N SER A 106 4.18 -3.96 -6.70
CA SER A 106 5.53 -3.79 -6.17
C SER A 106 5.50 -3.39 -4.70
N LYS A 107 6.40 -3.97 -3.91
CA LYS A 107 6.61 -3.65 -2.49
C LYS A 107 7.26 -2.27 -2.31
N ILE A 108 8.04 -1.83 -3.28
CA ILE A 108 8.90 -0.63 -3.18
C ILE A 108 8.43 0.47 -4.10
N ARG A 109 7.99 0.12 -5.32
CA ARG A 109 7.59 1.11 -6.32
C ARG A 109 6.09 1.35 -6.28
N ASP A 110 5.74 2.58 -5.99
CA ASP A 110 4.35 3.01 -5.89
C ASP A 110 3.59 2.77 -7.17
N TYR A 111 2.38 2.23 -7.01
CA TYR A 111 1.44 1.99 -8.10
C TYR A 111 1.98 1.13 -9.25
N LYS A 112 3.08 0.37 -9.06
CA LYS A 112 3.58 -0.53 -10.09
C LYS A 112 2.91 -1.90 -9.96
N TYR A 113 1.93 -2.14 -10.83
CA TYR A 113 1.26 -3.44 -10.96
C TYR A 113 1.82 -4.22 -12.14
N ARG A 114 1.92 -5.55 -12.00
CA ARG A 114 2.40 -6.47 -13.03
C ARG A 114 1.59 -7.76 -13.00
N THR A 115 1.09 -8.19 -14.14
CA THR A 115 0.51 -9.52 -14.30
C THR A 115 1.62 -10.54 -14.49
N PHE A 116 1.53 -11.66 -13.77
CA PHE A 116 2.38 -12.83 -13.94
C PHE A 116 1.55 -13.96 -14.55
N ILE A 117 2.17 -14.78 -15.39
CA ILE A 117 1.46 -15.86 -16.10
C ILE A 117 0.86 -16.89 -15.14
N ASN A 118 1.50 -17.11 -13.99
CA ASN A 118 0.94 -17.83 -12.85
C ASN A 118 1.65 -17.47 -11.53
N GLY A 119 1.16 -18.05 -10.43
CA GLY A 119 1.71 -17.83 -9.08
C GLY A 119 3.19 -18.22 -8.95
N CYS A 120 3.64 -19.28 -9.63
CA CYS A 120 5.03 -19.74 -9.55
C CYS A 120 6.00 -18.66 -10.03
N TYR A 121 5.73 -17.99 -11.16
CA TYR A 121 6.61 -16.93 -11.66
C TYR A 121 6.70 -15.73 -10.73
N LEU A 122 5.59 -15.38 -10.07
CA LEU A 122 5.59 -14.32 -9.05
C LEU A 122 6.45 -14.74 -7.85
N ASP A 123 6.27 -15.98 -7.36
CA ASP A 123 6.99 -16.50 -6.20
C ASP A 123 8.49 -16.69 -6.49
N MET A 124 8.83 -17.17 -7.68
CA MET A 124 10.20 -17.31 -8.17
C MET A 124 10.92 -15.96 -8.19
N LEU A 125 10.26 -14.91 -8.71
CA LEU A 125 10.83 -13.57 -8.75
C LEU A 125 10.99 -12.99 -7.33
N ASN A 126 9.99 -13.17 -6.47
CA ASN A 126 10.06 -12.73 -5.08
C ASN A 126 11.16 -13.44 -4.27
N CYS A 127 11.38 -14.72 -4.55
CA CYS A 127 12.35 -15.54 -3.82
C CYS A 127 13.78 -15.21 -4.23
N ARG A 128 14.03 -15.09 -5.55
CA ARG A 128 15.38 -14.81 -6.07
C ARG A 128 15.85 -13.37 -5.87
N GLY A 129 15.00 -12.52 -5.28
CA GLY A 129 14.97 -11.10 -5.55
C GLY A 129 16.30 -10.34 -5.39
N ASP A 130 16.49 -9.38 -6.28
CA ASP A 130 17.20 -8.13 -5.94
C ASP A 130 16.25 -7.24 -5.13
N GLU A 131 16.80 -6.44 -4.22
CA GLU A 131 16.07 -5.69 -3.17
C GLU A 131 14.88 -4.89 -3.71
N ASP A 132 14.93 -4.40 -4.95
CA ASP A 132 13.91 -3.57 -5.62
C ASP A 132 12.73 -4.30 -6.29
N SER A 133 12.76 -5.64 -6.31
CA SER A 133 11.92 -6.43 -7.23
C SER A 133 10.73 -7.12 -6.60
N GLY A 134 10.53 -7.06 -5.28
CA GLY A 134 9.45 -7.79 -4.62
C GLY A 134 8.05 -7.32 -5.04
N TYR A 135 7.15 -8.27 -5.31
CA TYR A 135 5.73 -8.07 -5.58
C TYR A 135 4.85 -8.76 -4.54
N ILE A 136 3.63 -8.27 -4.43
CA ILE A 136 2.58 -8.78 -3.54
C ILE A 136 1.40 -9.17 -4.42
N GLN A 137 0.93 -10.42 -4.31
CA GLN A 137 -0.28 -10.79 -5.04
C GLN A 137 -1.46 -9.95 -4.57
N VAL A 138 -2.17 -9.38 -5.53
CA VAL A 138 -3.46 -8.69 -5.36
C VAL A 138 -4.48 -9.29 -6.32
N ASP A 139 -5.73 -8.86 -6.18
CA ASP A 139 -6.80 -9.21 -7.11
C ASP A 139 -6.44 -8.82 -8.56
N LEU A 140 -6.79 -9.66 -9.52
CA LEU A 140 -6.48 -9.45 -10.93
C LEU A 140 -7.04 -8.12 -11.47
N LYS A 141 -8.16 -7.64 -10.91
CA LYS A 141 -8.80 -6.37 -11.27
C LYS A 141 -7.86 -5.17 -11.15
N PHE A 142 -6.91 -5.20 -10.22
CA PHE A 142 -5.95 -4.09 -10.04
C PHE A 142 -5.01 -3.94 -11.24
N CYS A 143 -4.59 -5.04 -11.86
CA CYS A 143 -3.78 -5.00 -13.06
C CYS A 143 -4.60 -4.59 -14.29
N GLN A 144 -5.84 -5.09 -14.41
CA GLN A 144 -6.75 -4.72 -15.51
C GLN A 144 -7.09 -3.23 -15.51
N ASN A 145 -7.45 -2.68 -14.34
CA ASN A 145 -7.76 -1.26 -14.20
C ASN A 145 -6.54 -0.36 -14.42
N HIS A 146 -5.33 -0.83 -14.09
CA HIS A 146 -4.13 -0.06 -14.34
C HIS A 146 -3.69 -0.09 -15.81
N LEU A 147 -3.91 -1.20 -16.53
CA LEU A 147 -3.73 -1.27 -17.97
C LEU A 147 -4.60 -0.21 -18.67
N MET A 148 -5.86 -0.05 -18.25
CA MET A 148 -6.72 1.01 -18.79
C MET A 148 -6.17 2.42 -18.48
N LYS A 149 -5.67 2.68 -17.26
CA LYS A 149 -5.02 3.96 -16.95
C LYS A 149 -3.77 4.24 -17.79
N ASN A 150 -2.99 3.21 -18.13
CA ASN A 150 -1.81 3.35 -18.97
C ASN A 150 -2.21 3.58 -20.43
N ILE A 151 -3.25 2.91 -20.95
CA ILE A 151 -3.78 3.17 -22.30
C ILE A 151 -4.21 4.63 -22.44
N PHE A 152 -4.96 5.18 -21.49
CA PHE A 152 -5.38 6.58 -21.56
C PHE A 152 -4.22 7.57 -21.39
N LYS A 153 -3.20 7.23 -20.58
CA LYS A 153 -2.00 8.07 -20.44
C LYS A 153 -1.13 8.03 -21.70
N GLU A 154 -0.98 6.87 -22.33
CA GLU A 154 -0.28 6.69 -23.61
C GLU A 154 -1.02 7.36 -24.76
N GLN A 155 -2.35 7.25 -24.83
CA GLN A 155 -3.16 7.99 -25.81
C GLN A 155 -3.00 9.50 -25.65
N MET A 156 -3.02 10.03 -24.42
CA MET A 156 -2.76 11.47 -24.18
C MET A 156 -1.35 11.89 -24.60
N VAL A 157 -0.34 11.03 -24.44
CA VAL A 157 1.04 11.30 -24.90
C VAL A 157 1.14 11.26 -26.43
N ILE A 158 0.47 10.32 -27.09
CA ILE A 158 0.45 10.20 -28.56
C ILE A 158 -0.29 11.39 -29.19
N THR A 159 -1.44 11.82 -28.63
CA THR A 159 -2.14 13.01 -29.13
C THR A 159 -1.34 14.30 -28.97
N ASN A 160 -0.51 14.41 -27.91
CA ASN A 160 0.36 15.57 -27.73
C ASN A 160 1.58 15.56 -28.67
N GLN A 161 2.02 14.40 -29.15
CA GLN A 161 3.12 14.30 -30.12
C GLN A 161 2.66 14.53 -31.57
N ASN A 162 1.44 14.12 -31.92
CA ASN A 162 0.91 14.32 -33.28
C ASN A 162 0.60 15.79 -33.60
N ASN A 163 0.42 16.65 -32.59
CA ASN A 163 0.24 18.09 -32.78
C ASN A 163 1.56 18.86 -33.06
N PHE A 164 2.72 18.20 -33.08
CA PHE A 164 4.02 18.83 -33.37
C PHE A 164 4.62 18.42 -34.74
N ARG A 165 3.89 17.69 -35.58
CA ARG A 165 4.36 17.23 -36.91
C ARG A 165 3.49 17.68 -38.08
N GLU A 166 2.68 18.72 -37.90
CA GLU A 166 2.07 19.47 -39.00
C GLU A 166 2.46 20.92 -38.87
N ASN A 167 3.68 21.26 -39.30
CA ASN A 167 4.14 22.59 -39.72
C ASN A 167 5.64 22.47 -40.02
N TYR A 168 5.99 22.04 -41.23
CA TYR A 168 7.11 22.48 -42.08
C TYR A 168 7.05 21.74 -43.40
#